data_AF-A0A7S4B793-F1
#
_entry.id   AF-A0A7S4B793-F1
#
_cell.length_a   1.000
_cell.length_b   1.000
_cell.length_c   1.000
_cell.angle_alpha   90.00
_cell.angle_beta   90.00
_cell.angle_gamma   90.00
#
_symmetry.space_group_name_H-M   'P 1'
#
loop_
_entity.id
_entity.type
_entity.pdbx_description
1 polymer ?
#
loop_
_entity_poly.entity_id
_entity_poly.type
_entity_poly.pdbx_seq_one_letter_code
_entity_poly.pdbx_strand_id
1 'polypeptide(L)'
;AEHAAATAARRGAARSGASVRDQVERLVAVLNAQAIPTAGSVIDAFNREASLRALERLRADLRALVLPRGVKALEAEAERAVAAARAELGGQLFGESGAPKLYATYDSGAAEEAKHLQNANFRASHSACA
;
A
#
# COMPACT_ATOMS: atom_id res chain seq x y z
N ALA A 1 38.90 -1.71 18.19
CA ALA A 1 38.75 -2.22 19.57
C ALA A 1 38.01 -1.24 20.51
N GLU A 2 37.87 0.05 20.15
CA GLU A 2 37.31 1.08 21.05
C GLU A 2 35.76 1.08 21.17
N HIS A 3 35.02 0.47 20.24
CA HIS A 3 33.54 0.42 20.34
C HIS A 3 32.99 -0.62 21.32
N ALA A 4 33.75 -1.67 21.65
CA ALA A 4 33.29 -2.70 22.59
C ALA A 4 33.41 -2.26 24.06
N ALA A 5 34.31 -1.32 24.37
CA ALA A 5 34.52 -0.83 25.73
C ALA A 5 33.41 0.14 26.18
N ALA A 6 32.82 0.92 25.26
CA ALA A 6 31.72 1.83 25.56
C ALA A 6 30.40 1.10 25.91
N THR A 7 30.25 -0.15 25.49
CA THR A 7 29.04 -0.96 25.76
C THR A 7 29.09 -1.73 27.07
N ALA A 8 30.28 -1.95 27.64
CA ALA A 8 30.47 -2.73 28.85
C ALA A 8 30.17 -1.96 30.16
N ALA A 9 30.31 -0.62 30.16
CA ALA A 9 30.15 0.21 31.37
C ALA A 9 28.69 0.41 31.83
N ARG A 10 27.69 -0.16 31.13
CA ARG A 10 26.26 0.10 31.39
C ARG A 10 25.52 -1.04 32.12
N ARG A 11 26.24 -2.05 32.61
CA ARG A 11 25.67 -3.13 33.43
C ARG A 11 26.08 -2.92 34.89
N GLY A 12 25.19 -2.34 35.71
CA GLY A 12 25.30 -2.44 37.17
C GLY A 12 25.16 -1.15 38.00
N ALA A 13 24.86 0.01 37.41
CA ALA A 13 24.55 1.19 38.23
C ALA A 13 23.16 1.02 38.88
N ALA A 14 23.09 1.05 40.21
CA ALA A 14 21.84 1.06 40.96
C ALA A 14 21.00 2.26 40.51
N ARG A 15 19.90 1.97 39.79
CA ARG A 15 19.01 3.01 39.26
C ARG A 15 18.13 3.52 40.39
N SER A 16 18.16 4.83 40.63
CA SER A 16 17.22 5.45 41.56
C SER A 16 15.81 5.42 40.97
N GLY A 17 14.78 5.38 41.82
CA GLY A 17 13.38 5.41 41.38
C GLY A 17 13.06 6.61 40.50
N ALA A 18 13.67 7.76 40.77
CA ALA A 18 13.56 8.96 39.92
C ALA A 18 14.12 8.74 38.51
N SER A 19 15.28 8.09 38.38
CA SER A 19 15.89 7.80 37.06
C SER A 19 15.07 6.80 36.24
N VAL A 20 14.39 5.86 36.90
CA VAL A 20 13.48 4.91 36.25
C VAL A 20 12.23 5.64 35.77
N ARG A 21 11.66 6.52 36.60
CA ARG A 21 10.49 7.33 36.21
C ARG A 21 10.77 8.18 34.97
N ASP A 22 11.88 8.90 34.95
CA ASP A 22 12.30 9.72 33.81
C ASP A 22 12.47 8.89 32.52
N GLN A 23 13.04 7.68 32.62
CA GLN A 23 13.19 6.79 31.46
C GLN A 23 11.84 6.27 30.95
N VAL A 24 10.92 5.93 31.85
CA VAL A 24 9.56 5.50 31.49
C VAL A 24 8.79 6.64 30.85
N GLU A 25 8.83 7.85 31.42
CA GLU A 25 8.17 9.04 30.85
C GLU A 25 8.68 9.36 29.44
N ARG A 26 10.01 9.28 29.21
CA ARG A 26 10.59 9.45 27.86
C ARG A 26 10.16 8.35 26.90
N LEU A 27 10.14 7.09 27.35
CA LEU A 27 9.73 5.97 26.51
C LEU A 27 8.25 6.11 26.11
N VAL A 28 7.39 6.44 27.07
CA VAL A 28 5.96 6.68 26.83
C VAL A 28 5.74 7.87 25.90
N ALA A 29 6.49 8.96 26.07
CA ALA A 29 6.41 10.11 25.16
C ALA A 29 6.79 9.74 23.71
N VAL A 30 7.86 8.95 23.53
CA VAL A 30 8.31 8.48 22.22
C VAL A 30 7.30 7.51 21.59
N LEU A 31 6.74 6.59 22.37
CA LEU A 31 5.70 5.65 21.91
C LEU A 31 4.39 6.37 21.55
N ASN A 32 3.94 7.31 22.37
CA ASN A 32 2.74 8.11 22.13
C ASN A 32 2.89 9.04 20.92
N ALA A 33 4.10 9.54 20.67
CA ALA A 33 4.40 10.35 19.49
C ALA A 33 4.43 9.53 18.17
N GLN A 34 4.26 8.20 18.24
CA GLN A 34 4.45 7.28 17.11
C GLN A 34 5.79 7.49 16.39
N ALA A 35 6.79 8.03 17.09
CA ALA A 35 8.07 8.40 16.50
C ALA A 35 8.93 7.18 16.10
N ILE A 36 8.54 5.99 16.55
CA ILE A 36 9.19 4.72 16.19
C ILE A 36 8.22 3.94 15.29
N PRO A 37 8.64 3.59 14.06
CA PRO A 37 7.89 2.68 13.22
C PRO A 37 7.68 1.35 13.96
N THR A 38 6.43 0.98 14.20
CA THR A 38 6.08 -0.35 14.70
C THR A 38 6.19 -1.36 13.56
N ALA A 39 6.38 -2.64 13.88
CA ALA A 39 6.35 -3.70 12.86
C ALA A 39 5.04 -3.65 12.01
N GLY A 40 3.91 -3.31 12.65
CA GLY A 40 2.65 -3.07 11.96
C GLY A 40 2.70 -1.90 10.97
N SER A 41 3.31 -0.77 11.34
CA SER A 41 3.45 0.39 10.44
C SER A 41 4.30 0.09 9.19
N VAL A 42 5.29 -0.80 9.30
CA VAL A 42 6.12 -1.21 8.17
C VAL A 42 5.34 -2.13 7.23
N ILE A 43 4.58 -3.08 7.79
CA ILE A 43 3.70 -3.98 7.02
C ILE A 43 2.62 -3.17 6.29
N ASP A 44 2.00 -2.21 6.96
CA ASP A 44 0.98 -1.34 6.37
C ASP A 44 1.56 -0.48 5.23
N ALA A 45 2.77 0.06 5.41
CA ALA A 45 3.45 0.83 4.36
C ALA A 45 3.76 -0.05 3.13
N PHE A 46 4.31 -1.25 3.35
CA PHE A 46 4.62 -2.19 2.27
C PHE A 46 3.37 -2.62 1.51
N ASN A 47 2.31 -2.98 2.24
CA ASN A 47 1.02 -3.38 1.67
C ASN A 47 0.40 -2.22 0.87
N ARG A 48 0.43 -1.00 1.40
CA ARG A 48 -0.04 0.19 0.67
C ARG A 48 0.72 0.42 -0.62
N GLU A 49 2.04 0.28 -0.60
CA GLU A 49 2.87 0.42 -1.80
C GLU A 49 2.55 -0.67 -2.83
N ALA A 50 2.35 -1.91 -2.38
CA ALA A 50 1.93 -3.02 -3.25
C ALA A 50 0.58 -2.73 -3.92
N SER A 51 -0.42 -2.21 -3.18
CA SER A 51 -1.71 -1.78 -3.76
C SER A 51 -1.54 -0.73 -4.85
N LEU A 52 -0.68 0.28 -4.60
CA LEU A 52 -0.45 1.36 -5.55
C LEU A 52 0.24 0.85 -6.82
N ARG A 53 1.23 -0.03 -6.70
CA ARG A 53 1.89 -0.65 -7.86
C ARG A 53 0.91 -1.50 -8.69
N ALA A 54 0.04 -2.27 -8.03
CA ALA A 54 -1.00 -3.05 -8.73
C ALA A 54 -1.98 -2.14 -9.48
N LEU A 55 -2.37 -1.00 -8.90
CA LEU A 55 -3.21 0.00 -9.56
C LEU A 55 -2.51 0.67 -10.75
N GLU A 56 -1.23 1.02 -10.62
CA GLU A 56 -0.44 1.56 -11.72
C GLU A 56 -0.32 0.57 -12.87
N ARG A 57 -0.16 -0.72 -12.56
CA ARG A 57 -0.14 -1.77 -13.58
C ARG A 57 -1.49 -1.88 -14.29
N LEU A 58 -2.59 -1.95 -13.53
CA LEU A 58 -3.94 -1.95 -14.08
C LEU A 58 -4.16 -0.75 -15.02
N ARG A 59 -3.76 0.46 -14.61
CA ARG A 59 -3.84 1.66 -15.44
C ARG A 59 -3.08 1.53 -16.75
N ALA A 60 -1.88 0.96 -16.72
CA ALA A 60 -1.09 0.73 -17.93
C ALA A 60 -1.81 -0.24 -18.87
N ASP A 61 -2.33 -1.35 -18.34
CA ASP A 61 -3.05 -2.36 -19.13
C ASP A 61 -4.33 -1.79 -19.74
N LEU A 62 -5.12 -1.01 -18.98
CA LEU A 62 -6.34 -0.36 -19.49
C LEU A 62 -6.04 0.73 -20.53
N ARG A 63 -4.96 1.48 -20.37
CA ARG A 63 -4.54 2.51 -21.35
C ARG A 63 -4.02 1.92 -22.66
N ALA A 64 -3.51 0.69 -22.63
CA ALA A 64 -3.06 -0.01 -23.83
C ALA A 64 -4.23 -0.50 -24.72
N LEU A 65 -5.47 -0.44 -24.23
CA LEU A 65 -6.64 -0.82 -25.00
C LEU A 65 -6.90 0.15 -26.14
N VAL A 66 -7.01 -0.39 -27.35
CA VAL A 66 -7.45 0.37 -28.53
C VAL A 66 -8.93 0.68 -28.40
N LEU A 67 -9.31 1.96 -28.48
CA LEU A 67 -10.68 2.47 -28.43
C LEU A 67 -11.06 3.11 -29.80
N PRO A 68 -12.36 3.16 -30.18
CA PRO A 68 -13.51 2.66 -29.44
C PRO A 68 -13.70 1.14 -29.54
N ARG A 69 -14.39 0.57 -28.55
CA ARG A 69 -14.80 -0.84 -28.47
C ARG A 69 -16.27 -0.95 -28.10
N GLY A 70 -16.88 -2.07 -28.48
CA GLY A 70 -18.21 -2.45 -28.01
C GLY A 70 -18.23 -2.62 -26.49
N VAL A 71 -19.31 -2.18 -25.85
CA VAL A 71 -19.44 -2.10 -24.38
C VAL A 71 -19.11 -3.43 -23.69
N LYS A 72 -19.71 -4.54 -24.14
CA LYS A 72 -19.46 -5.87 -23.55
C LYS A 72 -18.01 -6.33 -23.67
N ALA A 73 -17.35 -6.00 -24.78
CA ALA A 73 -15.95 -6.36 -24.99
C ALA A 73 -15.02 -5.51 -24.12
N LEU A 74 -15.37 -4.24 -23.90
CA LEU A 74 -14.64 -3.35 -23.00
C LEU A 74 -14.75 -3.81 -21.55
N GLU A 75 -15.97 -4.17 -21.10
CA GLU A 75 -16.24 -4.69 -19.75
C GLU A 75 -15.46 -5.98 -19.50
N ALA A 76 -15.53 -6.96 -20.41
CA ALA A 76 -14.83 -8.24 -20.26
C ALA A 76 -13.30 -8.10 -20.26
N GLU A 77 -12.74 -7.10 -20.95
CA GLU A 77 -11.30 -6.83 -20.91
C GLU A 77 -10.90 -6.12 -19.61
N ALA A 78 -11.72 -5.16 -19.16
CA ALA A 78 -11.51 -4.47 -17.88
C ALA A 78 -11.58 -5.44 -16.70
N GLU A 79 -12.57 -6.33 -16.66
CA GLU A 79 -12.70 -7.36 -15.63
C GLU A 79 -11.49 -8.30 -15.61
N ARG A 80 -11.00 -8.72 -16.78
CA ARG A 80 -9.78 -9.55 -16.88
C ARG A 80 -8.55 -8.83 -16.36
N ALA A 81 -8.35 -7.56 -16.73
CA ALA A 81 -7.23 -6.76 -16.25
C ALA A 81 -7.30 -6.55 -14.72
N VAL A 82 -8.49 -6.26 -14.19
CA VAL A 82 -8.72 -6.11 -12.74
C VAL A 82 -8.44 -7.41 -12.00
N ALA A 83 -8.91 -8.55 -12.52
CA ALA A 83 -8.67 -9.85 -11.92
C ALA A 83 -7.18 -10.24 -11.94
N ALA A 84 -6.48 -9.96 -13.04
CA ALA A 84 -5.05 -10.22 -13.17
C ALA A 84 -4.23 -9.41 -12.16
N ALA A 85 -4.42 -8.09 -12.11
CA ALA A 85 -3.71 -7.24 -11.16
C ALA A 85 -4.09 -7.53 -9.70
N ARG A 86 -5.32 -7.98 -9.42
CA ARG A 86 -5.72 -8.46 -8.09
C ARG A 86 -5.01 -9.76 -7.70
N ALA A 87 -4.87 -10.70 -8.62
CA ALA A 87 -4.17 -11.96 -8.37
C ALA A 87 -2.68 -11.72 -8.09
N GLU A 88 -2.04 -10.83 -8.85
CA GLU A 88 -0.65 -10.41 -8.61
C GLU A 88 -0.48 -9.75 -7.24
N LEU A 89 -1.41 -8.86 -6.86
CA LEU A 89 -1.42 -8.23 -5.54
C LEU A 89 -1.50 -9.27 -4.41
N GLY A 90 -2.32 -10.31 -4.58
CA GLY A 90 -2.42 -11.42 -3.63
C GLY A 90 -1.11 -12.19 -3.43
N GLY A 91 -0.29 -12.31 -4.47
CA GLY A 91 1.04 -12.94 -4.41
C GLY A 91 2.12 -12.07 -3.76
N GLN A 92 1.88 -10.77 -3.60
CA GLN A 92 2.81 -9.80 -2.99
C GLN A 92 2.47 -9.48 -1.52
N LEU A 93 1.46 -10.14 -0.95
CA LEU A 93 1.00 -9.86 0.40
C LEU A 93 2.03 -10.21 1.47
N PHE A 94 2.24 -9.29 2.42
CA PHE A 94 3.03 -9.53 3.61
C PHE A 94 2.14 -9.44 4.86
N GLY A 95 2.06 -10.56 5.61
CA GLY A 95 1.25 -10.70 6.82
C GLY A 95 -0.25 -10.90 6.56
N GLU A 96 -0.86 -11.91 7.19
CA GLU A 96 -2.27 -12.27 7.01
C GLU A 96 -3.25 -11.17 7.48
N SER A 97 -2.84 -10.32 8.42
CA SER A 97 -3.71 -9.36 9.11
C SER A 97 -4.05 -8.11 8.29
N GLY A 98 -3.25 -7.78 7.26
CA GLY A 98 -3.39 -6.55 6.45
C GLY A 98 -4.21 -6.72 5.16
N ALA A 99 -4.51 -7.96 4.78
CA ALA A 99 -5.10 -8.29 3.48
C ALA A 99 -6.46 -7.58 3.20
N PRO A 100 -7.42 -7.48 4.15
CA PRO A 100 -8.72 -6.87 3.85
C PRO A 100 -8.65 -5.37 3.51
N LYS A 101 -7.81 -4.60 4.22
CA LYS A 101 -7.66 -3.15 3.97
C LYS A 101 -6.90 -2.85 2.67
N LEU A 102 -5.97 -3.73 2.32
CA LEU A 102 -5.21 -3.67 1.08
C LEU A 102 -6.10 -3.91 -0.15
N TYR A 103 -6.95 -4.95 -0.10
CA TYR A 103 -7.91 -5.20 -1.17
C TYR A 103 -8.92 -4.06 -1.31
N ALA A 104 -9.39 -3.47 -0.22
CA ALA A 104 -10.32 -2.34 -0.28
C ALA A 104 -9.75 -1.12 -1.04
N THR A 105 -8.46 -0.80 -0.81
CA THR A 105 -7.80 0.31 -1.51
C THR A 105 -7.66 0.03 -3.01
N TYR A 106 -7.24 -1.19 -3.35
CA TYR A 106 -7.13 -1.62 -4.74
C TYR A 106 -8.50 -1.65 -5.44
N ASP A 107 -9.50 -2.29 -4.83
CA ASP A 107 -10.84 -2.46 -5.41
C ASP A 107 -11.52 -1.10 -5.66
N SER A 108 -11.37 -0.15 -4.74
CA SER A 108 -11.85 1.22 -4.94
C SER A 108 -11.14 1.93 -6.10
N GLY A 109 -9.82 1.77 -6.21
CA GLY A 109 -9.06 2.37 -7.31
C GLY A 109 -9.44 1.74 -8.66
N ALA A 110 -9.57 0.41 -8.72
CA ALA A 110 -9.96 -0.32 -9.91
C ALA A 110 -11.35 0.10 -10.43
N ALA A 111 -12.30 0.33 -9.53
CA ALA A 111 -13.63 0.81 -9.89
C ALA A 111 -13.60 2.22 -10.53
N GLU A 112 -12.75 3.12 -10.05
CA GLU A 112 -12.58 4.44 -10.66
C GLU A 112 -11.91 4.37 -12.03
N GLU A 113 -10.89 3.51 -12.20
CA GLU A 113 -10.24 3.32 -13.50
C GLU A 113 -11.19 2.71 -14.55
N ALA A 114 -12.09 1.82 -14.14
CA ALA A 114 -13.13 1.28 -15.03
C ALA A 114 -14.08 2.40 -15.53
N LYS A 115 -14.49 3.33 -14.66
CA LYS A 115 -15.28 4.50 -15.06
C LYS A 115 -14.51 5.40 -16.02
N HIS A 116 -13.22 5.62 -15.78
CA HIS A 116 -12.37 6.40 -16.69
C HIS A 116 -12.25 5.76 -18.07
N LEU A 117 -12.10 4.44 -18.14
CA LEU A 117 -12.07 3.69 -19.39
C LEU A 117 -13.39 3.81 -20.16
N GLN A 118 -14.53 3.67 -19.48
CA GLN A 118 -15.85 3.85 -20.10
C GLN A 118 -16.02 5.25 -20.70
N ASN A 119 -15.63 6.28 -19.95
CA ASN A 119 -15.67 7.66 -20.44
C ASN A 119 -14.74 7.89 -21.63
N ALA A 120 -13.53 7.32 -21.62
CA ALA A 120 -12.60 7.39 -22.74
C ALA A 120 -13.18 6.69 -23.99
N ASN A 121 -13.81 5.53 -23.81
CA ASN A 121 -14.45 4.78 -24.89
C ASN A 121 -15.64 5.53 -25.50
N PHE A 122 -16.45 6.18 -24.65
CA PHE A 122 -17.55 7.02 -25.10
C PHE A 122 -17.06 8.19 -25.96
N ARG A 123 -16.02 8.92 -25.50
CA ARG A 123 -15.41 10.01 -26.26
C ARG A 123 -14.84 9.53 -27.61
N ALA A 124 -14.13 8.40 -27.60
CA ALA A 124 -13.56 7.81 -28.82
C ALA A 124 -14.65 7.39 -29.82
N SER A 125 -15.76 6.84 -29.32
CA SER A 125 -16.92 6.48 -30.15
C SER A 125 -17.55 7.71 -30.78
N HIS A 126 -17.73 8.79 -30.01
CA HIS A 126 -18.28 10.04 -30.52
C HIS A 126 -17.38 10.68 -31.58
N SER A 127 -16.06 10.67 -31.39
CA SER A 127 -15.12 11.22 -32.38
C SER A 127 -15.06 10.41 -33.67
N ALA A 128 -15.36 9.11 -33.64
CA ALA A 128 -15.35 8.26 -34.82
C ALA A 128 -16.64 8.40 -35.67
N CYS A 129 -17.73 8.88 -35.07
CA CYS A 129 -19.02 9.07 -35.73
C CYS A 129 -19.27 10.51 -36.22
N ALA A 130 -18.49 11.48 -35.73
CA ALA A 130 -18.57 12.90 -36.11
C ALA A 130 -17.79 13.18 -37.40
#